data_AF-F2QZ32-F1
#
_entry.id   AF-F2QZ32-F1
#
_cell.length_a   1.000
_cell.length_b   1.000
_cell.length_c   1.000
_cell.angle_alpha   90.00
_cell.angle_beta   90.00
_cell.angle_gamma   90.00
#
_symmetry.space_group_name_H-M   'P 1'
#
loop_
_entity.id
_entity.type
_entity.pdbx_description
1 polymer ?
#
loop_
_entity_poly.entity_id
_entity_poly.type
_entity_poly.pdbx_seq_one_letter_code
_entity_poly.pdbx_strand_id
1 'polypeptide(L)'
;MNFGNVTKTLQQLKFQNDGLLQSGFVDSAALIDFVQLSSHQLKMLIVKDIANVIATDNTIECFQAPVVFTELVDQYWLDFQRPTIKYFELQLKRLANDKIVRTTLDSNGISKKFRGRKRVVEIRKLYSVYLKCNRIFCQFHIQLITELLSAYNLDAIGSIDHICRLLRIENPNGSCKNIKGLAVCSQLIYVIHRSLLYFGNLSRYRTLLATNYLPPGSLSRQDKKEYRKCLECLNLAILLLPSQGDPHNHIGLIERLRRNDFNIIYNFARSTMTRIHSPNGFMNLILHLSSEMLLNTVSRAILEPEKCRSTVDSKLVKCNNYFIAIFGFHFLPQRWNDSQNMKFTDVSWKNIENDYRKSIATLDIHRPAHVKILWKQAIILISGYTILSNAKFNHEWIDRSENLLEAYLQFVFHFIDEILTICTSGYSINTGLLPLVRLFLCWANQGGLPLNYLLANSSTFDNLVHICEVASLLVNKDELCISKPQRQYYFYEDVDLKEFVPIGCRFKDFNDSWILDKSQDSYKKLIGERPKEAPHNDVESDEDAFRIKAISYMVDQLLKSRSKLEICS
;
A
#
# COMPACT_ATOMS: atom_id res chain seq x y z
N MET A 1 19.48 -29.76 -4.59
CA MET A 1 19.91 -29.96 -3.18
C MET A 1 18.87 -30.83 -2.47
N ASN A 2 19.23 -31.68 -1.51
CA ASN A 2 18.22 -32.42 -0.73
C ASN A 2 17.56 -31.44 0.26
N PHE A 3 16.25 -31.21 0.12
CA PHE A 3 15.44 -30.30 0.95
C PHE A 3 15.71 -30.49 2.45
N GLY A 4 15.86 -31.74 2.90
CA GLY A 4 16.12 -32.07 4.30
C GLY A 4 17.42 -31.50 4.88
N ASN A 5 18.45 -31.26 4.07
CA ASN A 5 19.71 -30.68 4.55
C ASN A 5 19.61 -29.15 4.74
N VAL A 6 18.84 -28.48 3.89
CA VAL A 6 18.57 -27.04 4.00
C VAL A 6 17.76 -26.76 5.27
N THR A 7 16.69 -27.53 5.51
CA THR A 7 15.85 -27.39 6.68
C THR A 7 16.61 -27.62 7.99
N LYS A 8 17.48 -28.65 8.05
CA LYS A 8 18.32 -28.91 9.24
C LYS A 8 19.26 -27.76 9.55
N THR A 9 19.92 -27.21 8.53
CA THR A 9 20.84 -26.06 8.68
C THR A 9 20.09 -24.84 9.21
N LEU A 10 18.92 -24.54 8.64
CA LEU A 10 18.07 -23.43 9.08
C LEU A 10 17.63 -23.60 10.53
N GLN A 11 17.16 -24.79 10.92
CA GLN A 11 16.73 -25.09 12.28
C GLN A 11 17.86 -24.94 13.30
N GLN A 12 19.06 -25.42 12.96
CA GLN A 12 20.24 -25.28 13.83
C GLN A 12 20.63 -23.80 14.01
N LEU A 13 20.69 -23.03 12.93
CA LEU A 13 20.97 -21.60 12.99
C LEU A 13 19.90 -20.85 13.77
N LYS A 14 18.62 -21.18 13.59
CA LYS A 14 17.52 -20.57 14.33
C LYS A 14 17.64 -20.84 15.82
N PHE A 15 17.90 -22.08 16.21
CA PHE A 15 18.10 -22.45 17.62
C PHE A 15 19.25 -21.66 18.25
N GLN A 16 20.36 -21.50 17.53
CA GLN A 16 21.48 -20.66 17.99
C GLN A 16 21.10 -19.18 18.11
N ASN A 17 20.35 -18.64 17.14
CA ASN A 17 19.86 -17.26 17.20
C ASN A 17 18.95 -17.03 18.40
N ASP A 18 17.97 -17.92 18.61
CA ASP A 18 17.03 -17.82 19.73
C ASP A 18 17.75 -17.93 21.07
N GLY A 19 18.68 -18.87 21.21
CA GLY A 19 19.52 -19.01 22.40
C GLY A 19 20.36 -17.76 22.68
N LEU A 20 20.93 -17.16 21.63
CA LEU A 20 21.72 -15.93 21.73
C LEU A 20 20.83 -14.74 22.12
N LEU A 21 19.67 -14.54 21.50
CA LEU A 21 18.81 -13.39 21.78
C LEU A 21 18.06 -13.48 23.11
N GLN A 22 17.90 -14.68 23.68
CA GLN A 22 17.28 -14.90 24.98
C GLN A 22 18.23 -14.62 26.15
N SER A 23 19.55 -14.60 25.94
CA SER A 23 20.48 -14.26 27.02
C SER A 23 20.28 -12.79 27.43
N GLY A 24 20.08 -12.54 28.73
CA GLY A 24 19.73 -11.21 29.25
C GLY A 24 20.75 -10.12 28.89
N PHE A 25 22.02 -10.51 28.69
CA PHE A 25 23.08 -9.70 28.13
C PHE A 25 23.78 -10.52 27.03
N VAL A 26 23.82 -9.98 25.82
CA VAL A 26 24.47 -10.62 24.67
C VAL A 26 25.78 -9.88 24.42
N ASP A 27 26.88 -10.63 24.30
CA ASP A 27 28.12 -10.03 23.85
C ASP A 27 27.95 -9.45 22.43
N SER A 28 28.34 -8.18 22.27
CA SER A 28 28.08 -7.45 21.03
C SER A 28 28.90 -7.98 19.86
N ALA A 29 30.10 -8.51 20.09
CA ALA A 29 30.92 -9.11 19.05
C ALA A 29 30.30 -10.45 18.61
N ALA A 30 29.97 -11.32 19.57
CA ALA A 30 29.32 -12.59 19.30
C ALA A 30 28.02 -12.45 18.47
N LEU A 31 27.19 -11.45 18.80
CA LEU A 31 25.96 -11.18 18.03
C LEU A 31 26.26 -10.72 16.60
N ILE A 32 27.23 -9.82 16.41
CA ILE A 32 27.60 -9.34 15.08
C ILE A 32 28.18 -10.48 14.23
N ASP A 33 29.06 -11.29 14.81
CA ASP A 33 29.69 -12.43 14.13
C ASP A 33 28.65 -13.48 13.74
N PHE A 34 27.70 -13.76 14.62
CA PHE A 34 26.58 -14.66 14.32
C PHE A 34 25.68 -14.12 13.22
N VAL A 35 25.35 -12.83 13.25
CA VAL A 35 24.59 -12.16 12.19
C VAL A 35 25.34 -12.25 10.86
N GLN A 36 26.66 -12.02 10.84
CA GLN A 36 27.48 -12.14 9.63
C GLN A 36 27.47 -13.58 9.08
N LEU A 37 27.68 -14.58 9.95
CA LEU A 37 27.70 -15.99 9.60
C LEU A 37 26.37 -16.45 9.00
N SER A 38 25.26 -16.21 9.72
CA SER A 38 23.92 -16.61 9.29
C SER A 38 23.52 -15.95 7.97
N SER A 39 23.80 -14.65 7.79
CA SER A 39 23.55 -13.92 6.55
C SER A 39 24.31 -14.53 5.37
N HIS A 40 25.60 -14.83 5.56
CA HIS A 40 26.42 -15.43 4.52
C HIS A 40 25.93 -16.83 4.13
N GLN A 41 25.70 -17.71 5.11
CA GLN A 41 25.26 -19.08 4.87
C GLN A 41 23.91 -19.14 4.15
N LEU A 42 22.93 -18.33 4.58
CA LEU A 42 21.61 -18.32 3.96
C LEU A 42 21.65 -17.76 2.54
N LYS A 43 22.49 -16.75 2.27
CA LYS A 43 22.67 -16.23 0.91
C LYS A 43 23.22 -17.33 0.00
N MET A 44 24.27 -18.02 0.44
CA MET A 44 24.88 -19.11 -0.33
C MET A 44 23.89 -20.25 -0.60
N LEU A 45 23.03 -20.59 0.38
CA LEU A 45 21.98 -21.58 0.20
C LEU A 45 20.96 -21.16 -0.86
N ILE A 46 20.47 -19.92 -0.79
CA ILE A 46 19.51 -19.35 -1.75
C ILE A 46 20.09 -19.37 -3.16
N VAL A 47 21.30 -18.83 -3.35
CA VAL A 47 21.94 -18.71 -4.67
C VAL A 47 22.25 -20.07 -5.27
N LYS A 48 22.73 -21.02 -4.45
CA LYS A 48 22.99 -22.38 -4.89
C LYS A 48 21.70 -23.12 -5.24
N ASP A 49 20.62 -22.91 -4.51
CA ASP A 49 19.33 -23.51 -4.81
C ASP A 49 18.75 -22.97 -6.12
N ILE A 50 18.80 -21.66 -6.34
CA ILE A 50 18.42 -21.01 -7.60
C ILE A 50 19.22 -21.60 -8.78
N ALA A 51 20.54 -21.70 -8.64
CA ALA A 51 21.40 -22.26 -9.68
C ALA A 51 21.06 -23.73 -9.98
N ASN A 52 20.72 -24.52 -8.96
CA ASN A 52 20.31 -25.91 -9.15
C ASN A 52 18.98 -26.00 -9.91
N VAL A 53 17.96 -25.24 -9.48
CA VAL A 53 16.62 -25.25 -10.11
C VAL A 53 16.72 -24.88 -11.59
N ILE A 54 17.53 -23.87 -11.92
CA ILE A 54 17.74 -23.44 -13.30
C ILE A 54 18.55 -24.45 -14.11
N ALA A 55 19.46 -25.20 -13.47
CA ALA A 55 20.24 -26.24 -14.14
C ALA A 55 19.46 -27.53 -14.37
N THR A 56 18.51 -27.88 -13.49
CA THR A 56 17.79 -29.16 -13.54
C THR A 56 16.54 -29.13 -14.39
N ASP A 57 15.94 -27.97 -14.68
CA ASP A 57 14.60 -27.92 -15.26
C ASP A 57 14.45 -26.90 -16.40
N ASN A 58 14.29 -27.43 -17.63
CA ASN A 58 13.90 -26.67 -18.81
C ASN A 58 12.36 -26.60 -19.00
N THR A 59 11.57 -27.24 -18.13
CA THR A 59 10.15 -27.58 -18.42
C THR A 59 9.17 -27.42 -17.25
N ILE A 60 9.51 -26.72 -16.15
CA ILE A 60 8.51 -26.45 -15.09
C ILE A 60 7.44 -25.49 -15.63
N GLU A 61 6.37 -26.06 -16.18
CA GLU A 61 5.13 -25.35 -16.52
C GLU A 61 4.25 -25.11 -15.28
N CYS A 62 4.56 -25.76 -14.15
CA CYS A 62 3.68 -25.79 -12.99
C CYS A 62 4.13 -24.83 -11.87
N PHE A 63 3.29 -23.85 -11.56
CA PHE A 63 3.43 -22.91 -10.43
C PHE A 63 3.36 -23.57 -9.02
N GLN A 64 3.16 -24.89 -8.93
CA GLN A 64 2.73 -25.56 -7.69
C GLN A 64 3.85 -26.24 -6.88
N ALA A 65 5.09 -26.34 -7.37
CA ALA A 65 6.18 -26.87 -6.55
C ALA A 65 6.70 -25.75 -5.61
N PRO A 66 6.66 -25.91 -4.27
CA PRO A 66 7.27 -24.95 -3.36
C PRO A 66 8.78 -24.96 -3.58
N VAL A 67 9.30 -23.85 -4.11
CA VAL A 67 10.73 -23.73 -4.37
C VAL A 67 11.41 -23.14 -3.15
N VAL A 68 12.36 -23.90 -2.60
CA VAL A 68 13.01 -23.69 -1.31
C VAL A 68 13.55 -22.27 -1.17
N PHE A 69 14.18 -21.74 -2.21
CA PHE A 69 14.78 -20.40 -2.16
C PHE A 69 13.76 -19.27 -1.90
N THR A 70 12.51 -19.40 -2.33
CA THR A 70 11.48 -18.38 -2.08
C THR A 70 11.08 -18.33 -0.60
N GLU A 71 10.97 -19.49 0.04
CA GLU A 71 10.68 -19.63 1.46
C GLU A 71 11.86 -19.19 2.33
N LEU A 72 13.10 -19.48 1.90
CA LEU A 72 14.31 -19.13 2.65
C LEU A 72 14.48 -17.63 2.84
N VAL A 73 14.16 -16.83 1.84
CA VAL A 73 14.24 -15.35 1.93
C VAL A 73 13.30 -14.83 3.01
N ASP A 74 12.10 -15.39 3.08
CA ASP A 74 11.07 -15.02 4.06
C ASP A 74 11.41 -15.52 5.46
N GLN A 75 11.88 -16.76 5.59
CA GLN A 75 12.34 -17.33 6.84
C GLN A 75 13.52 -16.54 7.41
N TYR A 76 14.44 -16.09 6.56
CA TYR A 76 15.54 -15.26 7.03
C TYR A 76 15.06 -13.94 7.67
N TRP A 77 14.05 -13.29 7.07
CA TRP A 77 13.42 -12.13 7.70
C TRP A 77 12.74 -12.48 9.02
N LEU A 78 11.92 -13.55 9.03
CA LEU A 78 11.06 -13.90 10.16
C LEU A 78 11.82 -14.47 11.36
N ASP A 79 12.83 -15.30 11.12
CA ASP A 79 13.52 -16.08 12.15
C ASP A 79 14.86 -15.45 12.59
N PHE A 80 15.44 -14.55 11.79
CA PHE A 80 16.73 -13.92 12.10
C PHE A 80 16.61 -12.41 12.20
N GLN A 81 16.31 -11.72 11.10
CA GLN A 81 16.39 -10.26 11.06
C GLN A 81 15.38 -9.60 12.01
N ARG A 82 14.11 -9.99 11.94
CA ARG A 82 13.04 -9.42 12.78
C ARG A 82 13.24 -9.71 14.27
N PRO A 83 13.58 -10.93 14.72
CA PRO A 83 13.91 -11.19 16.11
C PRO A 83 15.09 -10.37 16.62
N THR A 84 16.18 -10.25 15.85
CA THR A 84 17.33 -9.40 16.23
C THR A 84 16.92 -7.94 16.38
N ILE A 85 16.10 -7.40 15.45
CA ILE A 85 15.58 -6.03 15.55
C ILE A 85 14.72 -5.85 16.81
N LYS A 86 13.81 -6.80 17.10
CA LYS A 86 12.96 -6.77 18.30
C LYS A 86 13.78 -6.83 19.59
N TYR A 87 14.87 -7.59 19.60
CA TYR A 87 15.81 -7.61 20.72
C TYR A 87 16.37 -6.20 20.97
N PHE A 88 16.89 -5.52 19.94
CA PHE A 88 17.40 -4.16 20.10
C PHE A 88 16.32 -3.16 20.51
N GLU A 89 15.12 -3.25 19.95
CA GLU A 89 13.97 -2.42 20.33
C GLU A 89 13.65 -2.58 21.83
N LEU A 90 13.58 -3.82 22.32
CA LEU A 90 13.31 -4.13 23.72
C LEU A 90 14.41 -3.59 24.65
N GLN A 91 15.67 -3.81 24.30
CA GLN A 91 16.81 -3.37 25.11
C GLN A 91 16.95 -1.84 25.13
N LEU A 92 16.74 -1.18 24.00
CA LEU A 92 16.69 0.30 23.92
C LEU A 92 15.53 0.86 24.75
N LYS A 93 14.35 0.23 24.68
CA LYS A 93 13.19 0.61 25.50
C LYS A 93 13.48 0.48 27.00
N ARG A 94 14.11 -0.62 27.43
CA ARG A 94 14.54 -0.83 28.81
C ARG A 94 15.49 0.28 29.27
N LEU A 95 16.57 0.53 28.53
CA LEU A 95 17.54 1.59 28.85
C LEU A 95 16.94 3.01 28.85
N ALA A 96 15.96 3.26 27.98
CA ALA A 96 15.27 4.55 27.92
C ALA A 96 14.34 4.79 29.12
N ASN A 97 13.77 3.72 29.69
CA ASN A 97 12.89 3.77 30.86
C ASN A 97 13.67 3.75 32.18
N ASP A 98 14.86 3.16 32.21
CA ASP A 98 15.74 3.14 33.38
C ASP A 98 16.29 4.55 33.69
N LYS A 99 15.77 5.17 34.76
CA LYS A 99 16.29 6.43 35.29
C LYS A 99 17.44 6.13 36.26
N ILE A 100 18.60 6.76 36.05
CA ILE A 100 19.71 6.68 37.02
C ILE A 100 19.34 7.53 38.25
N VAL A 101 18.86 6.95 39.33
CA VAL A 101 18.71 7.67 40.60
C VAL A 101 20.11 8.01 41.11
N ARG A 102 20.46 9.30 41.14
CA ARG A 102 21.66 9.77 41.84
C ARG A 102 21.23 10.19 43.24
N THR A 103 21.78 9.49 44.22
CA THR A 103 21.69 9.88 45.63
C THR A 103 22.95 10.66 45.95
N THR A 104 22.81 11.96 46.22
CA THR A 104 23.88 12.77 46.81
C THR A 104 23.46 13.10 48.23
N LEU A 105 24.34 12.82 49.20
CA LEU A 105 24.23 13.33 50.56
C LEU A 105 24.54 14.83 50.48
N ASP A 106 23.65 15.67 51.01
CA ASP A 106 24.01 17.06 51.26
C ASP A 106 24.92 17.16 52.51
N SER A 107 25.50 18.33 52.73
CA SER A 107 26.39 18.61 53.86
C SER A 107 25.74 18.41 55.24
N ASN A 108 24.42 18.16 55.29
CA ASN A 108 23.64 17.91 56.51
C ASN A 108 23.17 16.44 56.61
N GLY A 109 23.65 15.54 55.73
CA GLY A 109 23.34 14.11 55.79
C GLY A 109 21.95 13.69 55.27
N ILE A 110 21.22 14.59 54.61
CA ILE A 110 19.88 14.30 54.07
C ILE A 110 20.00 13.84 52.62
N SER A 111 19.49 12.65 52.29
CA SER A 111 19.52 12.12 50.93
C SER A 111 18.52 12.86 50.03
N LYS A 112 19.00 13.68 49.08
CA LYS A 112 18.14 14.21 48.01
C LYS A 112 18.18 13.27 46.81
N LYS A 113 17.04 12.62 46.50
CA LYS A 113 16.86 11.83 45.28
C LYS A 113 16.61 12.76 44.09
N PHE A 114 17.62 13.01 43.27
CA PHE A 114 17.43 13.73 42.01
C PHE A 114 16.79 12.80 40.95
N ARG A 115 15.79 13.31 40.22
CA ARG A 115 15.26 12.62 39.02
C ARG A 115 16.41 12.42 38.03
N GLY A 116 16.73 11.15 37.76
CA GLY A 116 17.91 10.73 37.01
C GLY A 116 18.03 11.23 35.56
N ARG A 117 19.28 11.38 35.09
CA ARG A 117 19.59 11.54 33.66
C ARG A 117 19.35 10.19 32.95
N LYS A 118 18.79 10.23 31.73
CA LYS A 118 18.66 9.05 30.86
C LYS A 118 20.04 8.46 30.56
N ARG A 119 20.13 7.14 30.38
CA ARG A 119 21.32 6.37 29.95
C ARG A 119 21.69 6.65 28.48
N VAL A 120 21.92 7.91 28.13
CA VAL A 120 22.10 8.37 26.73
C VAL A 120 23.33 7.74 26.08
N VAL A 121 24.41 7.53 26.85
CA VAL A 121 25.65 6.94 26.34
C VAL A 121 25.44 5.46 26.00
N GLU A 122 24.81 4.72 26.91
CA GLU A 122 24.49 3.30 26.74
C GLU A 122 23.51 3.09 25.58
N ILE A 123 22.50 3.95 25.46
CA ILE A 123 21.57 3.96 24.32
C ILE A 123 22.34 4.15 23.01
N ARG A 124 23.24 5.13 22.93
CA ARG A 124 24.06 5.36 21.73
C ARG A 124 24.99 4.18 21.41
N LYS A 125 25.61 3.58 22.43
CA LYS A 125 26.46 2.39 22.26
C LYS A 125 25.66 1.21 21.71
N LEU A 126 24.52 0.89 22.32
CA LEU A 126 23.65 -0.19 21.87
C LEU A 126 23.10 0.07 20.45
N TYR A 127 22.70 1.31 20.16
CA TYR A 127 22.27 1.69 18.81
C TYR A 127 23.40 1.54 17.78
N SER A 128 24.65 1.83 18.15
CA SER A 128 25.81 1.61 17.27
C SER A 128 26.01 0.13 16.93
N VAL A 129 25.79 -0.77 17.89
CA VAL A 129 25.81 -2.23 17.65
C VAL A 129 24.67 -2.62 16.69
N TYR A 130 23.45 -2.13 16.94
CA TYR A 130 22.33 -2.31 16.01
C TYR A 130 22.65 -1.85 14.59
N LEU A 131 23.31 -0.69 14.42
CA LEU A 131 23.69 -0.20 13.10
C LEU A 131 24.64 -1.14 12.35
N LYS A 132 25.55 -1.82 13.07
CA LYS A 132 26.44 -2.82 12.48
C LYS A 132 25.64 -4.02 11.97
N CYS A 133 24.76 -4.60 12.79
CA CYS A 133 23.88 -5.69 12.37
C CYS A 133 22.95 -5.29 11.21
N ASN A 134 22.33 -4.11 11.29
CA ASN A 134 21.45 -3.58 10.25
C ASN A 134 22.18 -3.39 8.91
N ARG A 135 23.46 -2.99 8.93
CA ARG A 135 24.29 -2.90 7.71
C ARG A 135 24.50 -4.28 7.07
N ILE A 136 24.78 -5.31 7.86
CA ILE A 136 24.95 -6.69 7.37
C ILE A 136 23.65 -7.18 6.72
N PHE A 137 22.51 -6.99 7.40
CA PHE A 137 21.19 -7.32 6.85
C PHE A 137 20.87 -6.56 5.55
N CYS A 138 21.21 -5.27 5.47
CA CYS A 138 21.04 -4.50 4.23
C CYS A 138 21.93 -5.03 3.10
N GLN A 139 23.19 -5.36 3.41
CA GLN A 139 24.14 -5.90 2.44
C GLN A 139 23.70 -7.26 1.89
N PHE A 140 23.12 -8.12 2.72
CA PHE A 140 22.53 -9.38 2.27
C PHE A 140 21.55 -9.17 1.10
N HIS A 141 20.56 -8.28 1.26
CA HIS A 141 19.55 -8.06 0.22
C HIS A 141 20.12 -7.38 -1.03
N ILE A 142 21.02 -6.40 -0.86
CA ILE A 142 21.68 -5.74 -2.00
C ILE A 142 22.51 -6.75 -2.79
N GLN A 143 23.32 -7.57 -2.12
CA GLN A 143 24.14 -8.58 -2.77
C GLN A 143 23.30 -9.64 -3.47
N LEU A 144 22.23 -10.13 -2.82
CA LEU A 144 21.33 -11.10 -3.43
C LEU A 144 20.69 -10.55 -4.72
N ILE A 145 20.17 -9.31 -4.69
CA ILE A 145 19.62 -8.66 -5.89
C ILE A 145 20.71 -8.51 -6.96
N THR A 146 21.91 -8.06 -6.59
CA THR A 146 23.03 -7.86 -7.51
C THR A 146 23.42 -9.16 -8.21
N GLU A 147 23.52 -10.26 -7.46
CA GLU A 147 23.86 -11.58 -7.99
C GLU A 147 22.79 -12.07 -8.97
N LEU A 148 21.51 -11.87 -8.67
CA LEU A 148 20.42 -12.27 -9.58
C LEU A 148 20.39 -11.45 -10.87
N LEU A 149 20.53 -10.13 -10.76
CA LEU A 149 20.55 -9.23 -11.93
C LEU A 149 21.78 -9.44 -12.81
N SER A 150 22.91 -9.87 -12.23
CA SER A 150 24.14 -10.16 -12.98
C SER A 150 24.13 -11.56 -13.62
N ALA A 151 23.43 -12.52 -13.01
CA ALA A 151 23.43 -13.90 -13.47
C ALA A 151 22.35 -14.19 -14.52
N TYR A 152 21.20 -13.51 -14.45
CA TYR A 152 20.01 -13.87 -15.22
C TYR A 152 19.44 -12.69 -15.97
N ASN A 153 19.01 -12.94 -17.21
CA ASN A 153 18.27 -11.96 -17.99
C ASN A 153 16.85 -11.88 -17.41
N LEU A 154 16.57 -10.75 -16.77
CA LEU A 154 15.30 -10.42 -16.15
C LEU A 154 14.66 -9.21 -16.85
N ASP A 155 14.86 -9.02 -18.17
CA ASP A 155 14.33 -7.90 -18.95
C ASP A 155 12.80 -7.76 -18.84
N ALA A 156 12.08 -8.82 -18.48
CA ALA A 156 10.67 -8.78 -18.10
C ALA A 156 10.38 -7.87 -16.88
N ILE A 157 11.40 -7.52 -16.11
CA ILE A 157 11.40 -6.50 -15.06
C ILE A 157 11.83 -5.17 -15.68
N GLY A 158 10.92 -4.40 -16.29
CA GLY A 158 11.29 -3.06 -16.78
C GLY A 158 11.52 -2.02 -15.67
N SER A 159 11.65 -2.44 -14.41
CA SER A 159 12.09 -1.62 -13.27
C SER A 159 13.55 -1.82 -12.89
N ILE A 160 14.34 -2.59 -13.66
CA ILE A 160 15.76 -2.86 -13.33
C ILE A 160 16.56 -1.56 -13.16
N ASP A 161 16.40 -0.58 -14.05
CA ASP A 161 17.10 0.71 -13.95
C ASP A 161 16.75 1.48 -12.67
N HIS A 162 15.50 1.40 -12.24
CA HIS A 162 15.05 2.04 -10.99
C HIS A 162 15.66 1.32 -9.78
N ILE A 163 15.70 -0.01 -9.80
CA ILE A 163 16.31 -0.84 -8.75
C ILE A 163 17.82 -0.56 -8.65
N CYS A 164 18.52 -0.58 -9.79
CA CYS A 164 19.96 -0.34 -9.84
C CYS A 164 20.32 1.07 -9.35
N ARG A 165 19.59 2.10 -9.77
CA ARG A 165 19.79 3.47 -9.27
C ARG A 165 19.52 3.60 -7.77
N LEU A 166 18.44 3.02 -7.27
CA LEU A 166 18.08 3.10 -5.84
C LEU A 166 19.12 2.40 -4.96
N LEU A 167 19.54 1.20 -5.37
CA LEU A 167 20.47 0.36 -4.61
C LEU A 167 21.93 0.68 -4.89
N ARG A 168 22.22 1.54 -5.88
CA ARG A 168 23.57 1.87 -6.38
C ARG A 168 24.32 0.63 -6.84
N ILE A 169 23.63 -0.22 -7.58
CA ILE A 169 24.20 -1.39 -8.25
C ILE A 169 24.74 -0.90 -9.59
N GLU A 170 26.00 -1.20 -9.88
CA GLU A 170 26.58 -0.93 -11.20
C GLU A 170 25.84 -1.78 -12.24
N ASN A 171 25.54 -1.20 -13.41
CA ASN A 171 24.80 -1.92 -14.44
C ASN A 171 25.54 -3.23 -14.76
N PRO A 172 24.85 -4.39 -14.68
CA PRO A 172 25.47 -5.66 -14.96
C PRO A 172 25.80 -5.73 -16.45
N ASN A 173 27.01 -5.34 -16.84
CA ASN A 173 27.53 -5.40 -18.21
C ASN A 173 27.92 -6.84 -18.62
N GLY A 174 27.29 -7.86 -18.05
CA GLY A 174 27.62 -9.27 -18.25
C GLY A 174 26.70 -9.98 -19.25
N SER A 175 27.17 -11.09 -19.83
CA SER A 175 26.32 -12.00 -20.61
C SER A 175 25.34 -12.73 -19.68
N CYS A 176 24.19 -12.12 -19.42
CA CYS A 176 23.14 -12.70 -18.59
C CYS A 176 22.57 -13.98 -19.21
N LYS A 177 22.28 -15.00 -18.38
CA LYS A 177 21.65 -16.24 -18.86
C LYS A 177 20.16 -16.01 -19.11
N ASN A 178 19.67 -16.40 -20.28
CA ASN A 178 18.23 -16.40 -20.55
C ASN A 178 17.53 -17.47 -19.71
N ILE A 179 16.45 -17.08 -19.03
CA ILE A 179 15.62 -17.99 -18.24
C ILE A 179 14.60 -18.65 -19.17
N LYS A 180 14.51 -19.98 -19.13
CA LYS A 180 13.47 -20.74 -19.81
C LYS A 180 12.31 -20.96 -18.84
N GLY A 181 11.11 -20.49 -19.19
CA GLY A 181 9.89 -20.70 -18.41
C GLY A 181 9.48 -19.51 -17.54
N LEU A 182 8.19 -19.15 -17.61
CA LEU A 182 7.60 -18.02 -16.89
C LEU A 182 7.55 -18.24 -15.37
N ALA A 183 7.43 -19.49 -14.93
CA ALA A 183 7.33 -19.86 -13.52
C ALA A 183 8.62 -19.52 -12.75
N VAL A 184 9.78 -19.95 -13.27
CA VAL A 184 11.10 -19.67 -12.69
C VAL A 184 11.38 -18.17 -12.68
N CYS A 185 11.11 -17.46 -13.79
CA CYS A 185 11.23 -16.00 -13.84
C CYS A 185 10.39 -15.33 -12.73
N SER A 186 9.13 -15.75 -12.58
CA SER A 186 8.23 -15.21 -11.54
C SER A 186 8.76 -15.43 -10.12
N GLN A 187 9.41 -16.58 -9.86
CA GLN A 187 10.01 -16.87 -8.55
C GLN A 187 11.27 -16.03 -8.28
N LEU A 188 12.10 -15.77 -9.29
CA LEU A 188 13.24 -14.85 -9.15
C LEU A 188 12.77 -13.41 -8.91
N ILE A 189 11.74 -12.98 -9.64
CA ILE A 189 11.08 -11.69 -9.41
C ILE A 189 10.56 -11.60 -7.97
N TYR A 190 9.98 -12.69 -7.44
CA TYR A 190 9.55 -12.76 -6.06
C TYR A 190 10.70 -12.56 -5.06
N VAL A 191 11.86 -13.19 -5.27
CA VAL A 191 13.05 -12.99 -4.42
C VAL A 191 13.52 -11.54 -4.43
N ILE A 192 13.56 -10.89 -5.60
CA ILE A 192 13.91 -9.47 -5.72
C ILE A 192 12.88 -8.61 -4.99
N HIS A 193 11.59 -8.88 -5.18
CA HIS A 193 10.49 -8.21 -4.49
C HIS A 193 10.62 -8.31 -2.96
N ARG A 194 10.80 -9.51 -2.41
CA ARG A 194 10.95 -9.70 -0.96
C ARG A 194 12.22 -9.05 -0.43
N SER A 195 13.31 -9.10 -1.19
CA SER A 195 14.54 -8.40 -0.83
C SER A 195 14.39 -6.88 -0.77
N LEU A 196 13.67 -6.27 -1.73
CA LEU A 196 13.33 -4.84 -1.69
C LEU A 196 12.43 -4.50 -0.50
N LEU A 197 11.40 -5.33 -0.24
CA LEU A 197 10.47 -5.18 0.88
C LEU A 197 11.22 -5.17 2.22
N TYR A 198 12.11 -6.14 2.43
CA TYR A 198 12.87 -6.28 3.68
C TYR A 198 13.97 -5.24 3.81
N PHE A 199 14.67 -4.90 2.73
CA PHE A 199 15.59 -3.78 2.71
C PHE A 199 14.92 -2.44 3.07
N GLY A 200 13.73 -2.19 2.52
CA GLY A 200 12.90 -1.05 2.89
C GLY A 200 12.56 -1.07 4.39
N ASN A 201 12.10 -2.20 4.91
CA ASN A 201 11.76 -2.35 6.33
C ASN A 201 12.97 -2.19 7.26
N LEU A 202 14.16 -2.64 6.87
CA LEU A 202 15.41 -2.40 7.61
C LEU A 202 15.71 -0.90 7.71
N SER A 203 15.49 -0.15 6.63
CA SER A 203 15.58 1.31 6.66
C SER A 203 14.51 1.93 7.57
N ARG A 204 13.29 1.38 7.60
CA ARG A 204 12.22 1.85 8.50
C ARG A 204 12.58 1.66 9.97
N TYR A 205 13.01 0.46 10.35
CA TYR A 205 13.41 0.18 11.73
C TYR A 205 14.61 1.01 12.16
N ARG A 206 15.57 1.24 11.27
CA ARG A 206 16.69 2.15 11.55
C ARG A 206 16.21 3.54 11.95
N THR A 207 15.33 4.14 11.14
CA THR A 207 14.77 5.47 11.41
C THR A 207 13.93 5.45 12.69
N LEU A 208 13.05 4.47 12.85
CA LEU A 208 12.17 4.33 14.03
C LEU A 208 12.96 4.29 15.34
N LEU A 209 13.97 3.41 15.42
CA LEU A 209 14.79 3.27 16.61
C LEU A 209 15.64 4.53 16.87
N ALA A 210 16.13 5.18 15.81
CA ALA A 210 16.83 6.46 15.96
C ALA A 210 15.91 7.53 16.56
N THR A 211 14.75 7.75 15.96
CA THR A 211 13.83 8.83 16.34
C THR A 211 13.21 8.63 17.72
N ASN A 212 12.99 7.38 18.14
CA ASN A 212 12.37 7.08 19.43
C ASN A 212 13.35 7.18 20.60
N TYR A 213 14.63 6.85 20.39
CA TYR A 213 15.56 6.65 21.49
C TYR A 213 16.77 7.60 21.49
N LEU A 214 17.16 8.15 20.35
CA LEU A 214 18.29 9.09 20.26
C LEU A 214 17.84 10.54 20.44
N PRO A 215 18.71 11.40 20.98
CA PRO A 215 18.46 12.84 21.00
C PRO A 215 18.52 13.41 19.56
N PRO A 216 17.77 14.48 19.24
CA PRO A 216 17.69 15.05 17.89
C PRO A 216 19.04 15.41 17.26
N GLY A 217 20.00 15.88 18.06
CA GLY A 217 21.36 16.20 17.61
C GLY A 217 22.20 14.98 17.21
N SER A 218 21.77 13.76 17.51
CA SER A 218 22.44 12.51 17.15
C SER A 218 21.83 11.80 15.94
N LEU A 219 20.78 12.36 15.34
CA LEU A 219 20.14 11.79 14.16
C LEU A 219 21.00 12.01 12.92
N SER A 220 21.24 10.95 12.15
CA SER A 220 21.95 11.06 10.88
C SER A 220 21.09 11.77 9.82
N ARG A 221 21.70 12.24 8.72
CA ARG A 221 20.97 12.82 7.58
C ARG A 221 19.91 11.87 7.03
N GLN A 222 20.15 10.55 7.09
CA GLN A 222 19.17 9.56 6.64
C GLN A 222 17.98 9.47 7.59
N ASP A 223 18.20 9.54 8.90
CA ASP A 223 17.13 9.43 9.90
C ASP A 223 16.22 10.68 9.86
N LYS A 224 16.77 11.83 9.49
CA LYS A 224 16.02 13.09 9.26
C LYS A 224 15.15 13.09 8.00
N LYS A 225 15.34 12.15 7.06
CA LYS A 225 14.56 12.08 5.80
C LYS A 225 13.23 11.31 5.95
N GLU A 226 12.73 11.15 7.18
CA GLU A 226 11.40 10.63 7.49
C GLU A 226 10.95 9.43 6.63
N TYR A 227 11.66 8.31 6.72
CA TYR A 227 11.29 7.06 6.04
C TYR A 227 11.31 7.09 4.49
N ARG A 228 11.80 8.15 3.83
CA ARG A 228 11.82 8.29 2.36
C ARG A 228 12.39 7.06 1.64
N LYS A 229 13.56 6.57 2.06
CA LYS A 229 14.19 5.39 1.44
C LYS A 229 13.33 4.13 1.56
N CYS A 230 12.65 3.96 2.69
CA CYS A 230 11.73 2.84 2.88
C CYS A 230 10.58 2.90 1.86
N LEU A 231 9.94 4.06 1.73
CA LEU A 231 8.84 4.26 0.78
C LEU A 231 9.27 4.08 -0.68
N GLU A 232 10.46 4.56 -1.05
CA GLU A 232 11.04 4.31 -2.38
C GLU A 232 11.17 2.80 -2.67
N CYS A 233 11.64 2.01 -1.68
CA CYS A 233 11.73 0.55 -1.83
C CYS A 233 10.35 -0.13 -1.91
N LEU A 234 9.40 0.29 -1.07
CA LEU A 234 8.05 -0.29 -1.05
C LEU A 234 7.27 0.03 -2.33
N ASN A 235 7.41 1.24 -2.87
CA ASN A 235 6.78 1.61 -4.13
C ASN A 235 7.36 0.81 -5.31
N LEU A 236 8.67 0.55 -5.33
CA LEU A 236 9.26 -0.36 -6.33
C LEU A 236 8.79 -1.80 -6.15
N ALA A 237 8.60 -2.26 -4.90
CA ALA A 237 8.04 -3.59 -4.65
C ALA A 237 6.59 -3.70 -5.20
N ILE A 238 5.76 -2.67 -5.00
CA ILE A 238 4.41 -2.59 -5.59
C ILE A 238 4.47 -2.63 -7.11
N LEU A 239 5.40 -1.88 -7.73
CA LEU A 239 5.55 -1.86 -9.19
C LEU A 239 6.00 -3.20 -9.76
N LEU A 240 6.83 -3.93 -9.00
CA LEU A 240 7.38 -5.23 -9.42
C LEU A 240 6.37 -6.36 -9.29
N LEU A 241 5.67 -6.46 -8.15
CA LEU A 241 4.64 -7.48 -7.89
C LEU A 241 3.42 -6.82 -7.23
N PRO A 242 2.56 -6.13 -8.00
CA PRO A 242 1.39 -5.42 -7.47
C PRO A 242 0.35 -6.35 -6.83
N SER A 243 0.42 -7.65 -7.12
CA SER A 243 -0.46 -8.65 -6.54
C SER A 243 -0.24 -8.84 -5.03
N GLN A 244 0.88 -8.38 -4.47
CA GLN A 244 1.24 -8.57 -3.07
C GLN A 244 0.72 -7.41 -2.21
N GLY A 245 -0.05 -7.71 -1.17
CA GLY A 245 -0.59 -6.71 -0.25
C GLY A 245 0.40 -6.18 0.79
N ASP A 246 1.47 -6.93 1.08
CA ASP A 246 2.42 -6.61 2.16
C ASP A 246 3.09 -5.23 2.03
N PRO A 247 3.55 -4.78 0.84
CA PRO A 247 4.11 -3.43 0.68
C PRO A 247 3.13 -2.34 1.12
N HIS A 248 1.86 -2.41 0.71
CA HIS A 248 0.83 -1.45 1.15
C HIS A 248 0.63 -1.49 2.67
N ASN A 249 0.58 -2.68 3.28
CA ASN A 249 0.47 -2.79 4.73
C ASN A 249 1.66 -2.12 5.44
N HIS A 250 2.88 -2.27 4.92
CA HIS A 250 4.07 -1.59 5.46
C HIS A 250 4.03 -0.07 5.26
N ILE A 251 3.50 0.43 4.14
CA ILE A 251 3.26 1.87 3.96
C ILE A 251 2.26 2.36 5.01
N GLY A 252 1.15 1.63 5.25
CA GLY A 252 0.19 1.97 6.31
C GLY A 252 0.82 2.06 7.70
N LEU A 253 1.76 1.17 8.03
CA LEU A 253 2.54 1.26 9.28
C LEU A 253 3.44 2.50 9.34
N ILE A 254 4.01 2.96 8.22
CA ILE A 254 4.82 4.19 8.16
C ILE A 254 3.92 5.41 8.33
N GLU A 255 2.77 5.43 7.67
CA GLU A 255 1.79 6.53 7.78
C GLU A 255 1.24 6.63 9.21
N ARG A 256 1.16 5.52 9.95
CA ARG A 256 0.88 5.52 11.40
C ARG A 256 1.95 6.22 12.21
N LEU A 257 3.23 6.01 11.88
CA LEU A 257 4.34 6.74 12.51
C LEU A 257 4.33 8.24 12.17
N ARG A 258 3.82 8.59 10.98
CA ARG A 258 3.62 9.98 10.52
C ARG A 258 2.30 10.62 10.98
N ARG A 259 1.43 9.86 11.66
CA ARG A 259 0.10 10.30 12.14
C ARG A 259 -0.80 10.84 11.01
N ASN A 260 -0.81 10.15 9.87
CA ASN A 260 -1.68 10.48 8.75
C ASN A 260 -2.82 9.46 8.63
N ASP A 261 -3.87 9.64 9.42
CA ASP A 261 -4.97 8.67 9.57
C ASP A 261 -5.64 8.30 8.24
N PHE A 262 -5.84 9.27 7.36
CA PHE A 262 -6.41 9.03 6.04
C PHE A 262 -5.55 8.07 5.21
N ASN A 263 -4.24 8.31 5.14
CA ASN A 263 -3.33 7.43 4.41
C ASN A 263 -3.14 6.06 5.10
N ILE A 264 -3.30 5.97 6.42
CA ILE A 264 -3.29 4.69 7.13
C ILE A 264 -4.45 3.83 6.64
N ILE A 265 -5.67 4.37 6.66
CA ILE A 265 -6.90 3.68 6.22
C ILE A 265 -6.77 3.26 4.75
N TYR A 266 -6.37 4.18 3.87
CA TYR A 266 -6.15 3.89 2.45
C TYR A 266 -5.20 2.70 2.23
N ASN A 267 -4.04 2.72 2.86
CA ASN A 267 -3.03 1.70 2.64
C ASN A 267 -3.41 0.34 3.24
N PHE A 268 -4.10 0.31 4.38
CA PHE A 268 -4.61 -0.95 4.92
C PHE A 268 -5.75 -1.52 4.06
N ALA A 269 -6.65 -0.67 3.56
CA ALA A 269 -7.66 -1.08 2.58
C ALA A 269 -7.01 -1.68 1.32
N ARG A 270 -6.04 -0.97 0.71
CA ARG A 270 -5.26 -1.47 -0.43
C ARG A 270 -4.57 -2.79 -0.15
N SER A 271 -3.91 -2.94 1.01
CA SER A 271 -3.22 -4.18 1.39
C SER A 271 -4.16 -5.38 1.51
N THR A 272 -5.43 -5.13 1.83
CA THR A 272 -6.48 -6.15 2.00
C THR A 272 -7.09 -6.54 0.65
N MET A 273 -7.13 -5.61 -0.30
CA MET A 273 -7.80 -5.74 -1.61
C MET A 273 -6.86 -6.05 -2.78
N THR A 274 -5.65 -6.56 -2.51
CA THR A 274 -4.78 -7.12 -3.55
C THR A 274 -5.11 -8.60 -3.78
N ARG A 275 -4.76 -9.13 -4.96
CA ARG A 275 -4.97 -10.56 -5.29
C ARG A 275 -4.36 -11.50 -4.23
N ILE A 276 -3.17 -11.19 -3.74
CA ILE A 276 -2.52 -11.85 -2.60
C ILE A 276 -2.54 -10.87 -1.42
N HIS A 277 -3.67 -10.84 -0.72
CA HIS A 277 -3.90 -10.02 0.47
C HIS A 277 -2.81 -10.16 1.53
N SER A 278 -2.49 -9.04 2.21
CA SER A 278 -1.65 -9.09 3.40
C SER A 278 -2.44 -9.71 4.57
N PRO A 279 -1.90 -10.75 5.26
CA PRO A 279 -2.57 -11.34 6.42
C PRO A 279 -2.88 -10.34 7.54
N ASN A 280 -2.09 -9.26 7.64
CA ASN A 280 -2.24 -8.24 8.67
C ASN A 280 -3.04 -7.02 8.22
N GLY A 281 -3.28 -6.86 6.91
CA GLY A 281 -3.91 -5.67 6.33
C GLY A 281 -5.31 -5.42 6.90
N PHE A 282 -6.15 -6.45 6.86
CA PHE A 282 -7.52 -6.41 7.38
C PHE A 282 -7.55 -6.08 8.87
N MET A 283 -6.80 -6.83 9.69
CA MET A 283 -6.76 -6.62 11.13
C MET A 283 -6.24 -5.22 11.50
N ASN A 284 -5.22 -4.73 10.79
CA ASN A 284 -4.70 -3.38 11.01
C ASN A 284 -5.71 -2.28 10.66
N LEU A 285 -6.54 -2.48 9.63
CA LEU A 285 -7.63 -1.58 9.28
C LEU A 285 -8.65 -1.50 10.41
N ILE A 286 -9.16 -2.66 10.83
CA ILE A 286 -10.16 -2.77 11.90
C ILE A 286 -9.66 -2.15 13.20
N LEU A 287 -8.47 -2.56 13.66
CA LEU A 287 -7.89 -2.04 14.90
C LEU A 287 -7.61 -0.53 14.87
N HIS A 288 -7.27 0.03 13.70
CA HIS A 288 -7.05 1.47 13.59
C HIS A 288 -8.38 2.24 13.65
N LEU A 289 -9.39 1.80 12.90
CA LEU A 289 -10.71 2.43 12.87
C LEU A 289 -11.44 2.37 14.22
N SER A 290 -11.13 1.37 15.04
CA SER A 290 -11.69 1.22 16.39
C SER A 290 -10.81 1.80 17.49
N SER A 291 -9.70 2.45 17.16
CA SER A 291 -8.80 2.99 18.18
C SER A 291 -9.36 4.28 18.80
N GLU A 292 -9.37 4.35 20.14
CA GLU A 292 -9.78 5.56 20.88
C GLU A 292 -9.00 6.81 20.43
N MET A 293 -7.71 6.64 20.08
CA MET A 293 -6.88 7.74 19.60
C MET A 293 -7.43 8.35 18.31
N LEU A 294 -7.85 7.53 17.35
CA LEU A 294 -8.45 8.00 16.09
C LEU A 294 -9.79 8.67 16.37
N LEU A 295 -10.69 8.00 17.11
CA LEU A 295 -12.02 8.52 17.43
C LEU A 295 -11.92 9.90 18.09
N ASN A 296 -11.06 10.06 19.10
CA ASN A 296 -10.82 11.34 19.75
C ASN A 296 -10.22 12.40 18.82
N THR A 297 -9.32 12.02 17.91
CA THR A 297 -8.68 12.94 16.98
C THR A 297 -9.70 13.48 15.97
N VAL A 298 -10.50 12.59 15.38
CA VAL A 298 -11.54 12.94 14.41
C VAL A 298 -12.67 13.73 15.08
N SER A 299 -13.16 13.30 16.25
CA SER A 299 -14.19 14.04 16.99
C SER A 299 -13.73 15.45 17.34
N ARG A 300 -12.49 15.63 17.85
CA ARG A 300 -11.97 16.97 18.14
C ARG A 300 -11.86 17.82 16.88
N ALA A 301 -11.40 17.25 15.77
CA ALA A 301 -11.26 17.98 14.52
C ALA A 301 -12.60 18.46 13.93
N ILE A 302 -13.69 17.72 14.17
CA ILE A 302 -15.04 18.06 13.71
C ILE A 302 -15.75 19.02 14.67
N LEU A 303 -15.70 18.75 15.98
CA LEU A 303 -16.42 19.53 17.00
C LEU A 303 -15.72 20.85 17.35
N GLU A 304 -14.38 20.88 17.26
CA GLU A 304 -13.56 22.04 17.63
C GLU A 304 -12.62 22.45 16.47
N PRO A 305 -13.15 22.75 15.27
CA PRO A 305 -12.34 23.00 14.09
C PRO A 305 -11.40 24.20 14.26
N GLU A 306 -11.78 25.19 15.08
CA GLU A 306 -10.97 26.37 15.37
C GLU A 306 -9.69 26.06 16.14
N LYS A 307 -9.74 25.06 17.04
CA LYS A 307 -8.58 24.62 17.83
C LYS A 307 -7.60 23.76 17.03
N CYS A 308 -7.99 23.32 15.84
CA CYS A 308 -7.19 22.46 14.96
C CYS A 308 -6.52 23.22 13.80
N ARG A 309 -6.68 24.54 13.71
CA ARG A 309 -6.11 25.37 12.63
C ARG A 309 -4.58 25.49 12.77
N SER A 310 -3.82 24.70 12.02
CA SER A 310 -2.35 24.86 11.97
C SER A 310 -1.65 24.41 10.68
N THR A 311 -2.35 24.06 9.59
CA THR A 311 -1.70 23.52 8.38
C THR A 311 -2.07 24.26 7.09
N VAL A 312 -1.11 24.26 6.16
CA VAL A 312 -1.14 24.91 4.83
C VAL A 312 -2.26 24.36 3.92
N ASP A 313 -2.81 23.18 4.21
CA ASP A 313 -3.85 22.49 3.42
C ASP A 313 -5.11 22.16 4.27
N SER A 314 -5.62 23.16 4.99
CA SER A 314 -6.75 23.00 5.92
C SER A 314 -8.02 22.41 5.29
N LYS A 315 -8.28 22.67 3.99
CA LYS A 315 -9.42 22.11 3.25
C LYS A 315 -9.34 20.59 3.12
N LEU A 316 -8.18 20.05 2.74
CA LEU A 316 -7.99 18.62 2.54
C LEU A 316 -8.08 17.85 3.85
N VAL A 317 -7.46 18.39 4.90
CA VAL A 317 -7.54 17.82 6.25
C VAL A 317 -8.98 17.79 6.74
N LYS A 318 -9.74 18.89 6.55
CA LYS A 318 -11.16 18.96 6.90
C LYS A 318 -11.99 17.91 6.14
N CYS A 319 -11.82 17.82 4.83
CA CYS A 319 -12.51 16.84 3.99
C CYS A 319 -12.22 15.40 4.45
N ASN A 320 -10.96 15.07 4.72
CA ASN A 320 -10.56 13.74 5.19
C ASN A 320 -11.13 13.39 6.56
N ASN A 321 -11.17 14.33 7.50
CA ASN A 321 -11.71 14.06 8.83
C ASN A 321 -13.21 13.74 8.78
N TYR A 322 -13.98 14.51 7.99
CA TYR A 322 -15.39 14.18 7.77
C TYR A 322 -15.57 12.84 7.06
N PHE A 323 -14.78 12.57 6.02
CA PHE A 323 -14.82 11.29 5.31
C PHE A 323 -14.56 10.11 6.26
N ILE A 324 -13.51 10.19 7.09
CA ILE A 324 -13.16 9.14 8.05
C ILE A 324 -14.31 8.92 9.04
N ALA A 325 -14.95 10.00 9.50
CA ALA A 325 -16.07 9.90 10.43
C ALA A 325 -17.27 9.16 9.82
N ILE A 326 -17.67 9.54 8.62
CA ILE A 326 -18.82 8.96 7.93
C ILE A 326 -18.52 7.53 7.48
N PHE A 327 -17.31 7.28 6.96
CA PHE A 327 -16.86 5.94 6.62
C PHE A 327 -16.86 5.03 7.86
N GLY A 328 -16.34 5.49 8.99
CA GLY A 328 -16.34 4.74 10.24
C GLY A 328 -17.75 4.42 10.74
N PHE A 329 -18.67 5.40 10.68
CA PHE A 329 -20.08 5.23 11.02
C PHE A 329 -20.77 4.13 10.20
N HIS A 330 -20.60 4.16 8.87
CA HIS A 330 -21.24 3.17 7.99
C HIS A 330 -20.52 1.81 8.00
N PHE A 331 -19.19 1.78 8.16
CA PHE A 331 -18.39 0.56 8.08
C PHE A 331 -18.29 -0.22 9.40
N LEU A 332 -18.24 0.47 10.54
CA LEU A 332 -18.14 -0.12 11.89
C LEU A 332 -19.13 0.56 12.85
N PRO A 333 -20.44 0.49 12.58
CA PRO A 333 -21.46 1.27 13.31
C PRO A 333 -21.43 1.00 14.81
N GLN A 334 -21.19 -0.24 15.26
CA GLN A 334 -21.12 -0.56 16.69
C GLN A 334 -20.01 0.21 17.43
N ARG A 335 -18.90 0.52 16.76
CA ARG A 335 -17.77 1.27 17.35
C ARG A 335 -17.94 2.77 17.22
N TRP A 336 -18.61 3.22 16.17
CA TRP A 336 -18.83 4.63 15.87
C TRP A 336 -20.16 5.17 16.40
N ASN A 337 -21.06 4.31 16.91
CA ASN A 337 -22.30 4.73 17.60
C ASN A 337 -22.26 4.51 19.12
N ASP A 338 -21.16 3.99 19.66
CA ASP A 338 -21.02 3.78 21.10
C ASP A 338 -20.86 5.12 21.83
N SER A 339 -21.88 5.48 22.61
CA SER A 339 -21.96 6.73 23.38
C SER A 339 -20.86 6.89 24.42
N GLN A 340 -20.19 5.81 24.83
CA GLN A 340 -19.05 5.89 25.76
C GLN A 340 -17.78 6.39 25.06
N ASN A 341 -17.65 6.14 23.76
CA ASN A 341 -16.43 6.40 22.98
C ASN A 341 -16.56 7.60 22.03
N MET A 342 -17.79 8.04 21.74
CA MET A 342 -18.09 9.11 20.79
C MET A 342 -18.66 10.35 21.47
N LYS A 343 -18.04 11.51 21.19
CA LYS A 343 -18.49 12.83 21.69
C LYS A 343 -19.43 13.58 20.73
N PHE A 344 -19.92 12.95 19.67
CA PHE A 344 -20.83 13.61 18.71
C PHE A 344 -22.27 13.76 19.22
N THR A 345 -22.49 13.73 20.54
CA THR A 345 -23.82 13.75 21.16
C THR A 345 -24.66 14.95 20.73
N ASP A 346 -24.02 16.05 20.34
CA ASP A 346 -24.67 17.33 20.02
C ASP A 346 -24.80 17.57 18.50
N VAL A 347 -24.24 16.70 17.66
CA VAL A 347 -24.24 16.88 16.19
C VAL A 347 -24.80 15.63 15.51
N SER A 348 -25.91 15.80 14.78
CA SER A 348 -26.49 14.68 14.02
C SER A 348 -25.54 14.21 12.91
N TRP A 349 -25.49 12.90 12.66
CA TRP A 349 -24.71 12.32 11.55
C TRP A 349 -25.08 12.95 10.20
N LYS A 350 -26.36 13.30 10.01
CA LYS A 350 -26.84 14.03 8.83
C LYS A 350 -26.14 15.39 8.64
N ASN A 351 -25.84 16.11 9.72
CA ASN A 351 -25.09 17.36 9.63
C ASN A 351 -23.64 17.13 9.23
N ILE A 352 -23.00 16.07 9.76
CA ILE A 352 -21.63 15.68 9.39
C ILE A 352 -21.57 15.30 7.90
N GLU A 353 -22.54 14.54 7.39
CA GLU A 353 -22.66 14.22 5.96
C GLU A 353 -22.86 15.46 5.09
N ASN A 354 -23.71 16.39 5.51
CA ASN A 354 -23.90 17.66 4.78
C ASN A 354 -22.62 18.50 4.75
N ASP A 355 -21.88 18.57 5.86
CA ASP A 355 -20.62 19.30 5.91
C ASP A 355 -19.51 18.63 5.11
N TYR A 356 -19.52 17.30 5.02
CA TYR A 356 -18.67 16.56 4.10
C TYR A 356 -18.95 16.91 2.65
N ARG A 357 -20.21 16.89 2.21
CA ARG A 357 -20.62 17.28 0.85
C ARG A 357 -20.16 18.71 0.51
N LYS A 358 -20.44 19.67 1.40
CA LYS A 358 -19.92 21.04 1.28
C LYS A 358 -18.40 21.07 1.16
N SER A 359 -17.70 20.24 1.93
CA SER A 359 -16.24 20.17 1.87
C SER A 359 -15.73 19.66 0.52
N ILE A 360 -16.37 18.63 -0.07
CA ILE A 360 -16.04 18.14 -1.42
C ILE A 360 -16.26 19.25 -2.45
N ALA A 361 -17.42 19.92 -2.42
CA ALA A 361 -17.77 20.97 -3.38
C ALA A 361 -16.79 22.16 -3.38
N THR A 362 -16.03 22.36 -2.30
CA THR A 362 -15.02 23.43 -2.20
C THR A 362 -13.60 23.03 -2.62
N LEU A 363 -13.42 21.78 -3.05
CA LEU A 363 -12.14 21.28 -3.54
C LEU A 363 -11.86 21.83 -4.94
N ASP A 364 -10.65 22.35 -5.12
CA ASP A 364 -10.10 22.70 -6.43
C ASP A 364 -9.69 21.44 -7.22
N ILE A 365 -10.57 21.00 -8.11
CA ILE A 365 -10.41 19.81 -8.95
C ILE A 365 -9.30 19.94 -10.00
N HIS A 366 -8.79 21.15 -10.27
CA HIS A 366 -7.61 21.34 -11.12
C HIS A 366 -6.31 21.06 -10.38
N ARG A 367 -6.35 20.88 -9.05
CA ARG A 367 -5.17 20.49 -8.25
C ARG A 367 -5.08 18.97 -8.14
N PRO A 368 -3.98 18.35 -8.60
CA PRO A 368 -3.80 16.89 -8.50
C PRO A 368 -3.92 16.34 -7.07
N ALA A 369 -3.52 17.12 -6.06
CA ALA A 369 -3.62 16.70 -4.65
C ALA A 369 -5.08 16.52 -4.18
N HIS A 370 -6.00 17.34 -4.69
CA HIS A 370 -7.43 17.29 -4.33
C HIS A 370 -8.11 16.08 -4.99
N VAL A 371 -7.90 15.89 -6.30
CA VAL A 371 -8.39 14.73 -7.05
C VAL A 371 -7.86 13.43 -6.44
N LYS A 372 -6.58 13.39 -6.04
CA LYS A 372 -5.97 12.21 -5.41
C LYS A 372 -6.63 11.82 -4.09
N ILE A 373 -7.22 12.76 -3.35
CA ILE A 373 -7.97 12.43 -2.14
C ILE A 373 -9.29 11.76 -2.50
N LEU A 374 -10.04 12.30 -3.47
CA LEU A 374 -11.29 11.69 -3.94
C LEU A 374 -11.05 10.28 -4.50
N TRP A 375 -9.96 10.10 -5.26
CA TRP A 375 -9.48 8.80 -5.72
C TRP A 375 -9.28 7.79 -4.58
N LYS A 376 -8.58 8.21 -3.53
CA LYS A 376 -8.34 7.35 -2.35
C LYS A 376 -9.62 7.07 -1.56
N GLN A 377 -10.53 8.05 -1.43
CA GLN A 377 -11.83 7.87 -0.79
C GLN A 377 -12.67 6.82 -1.52
N ALA A 378 -12.77 6.91 -2.86
CA ALA A 378 -13.45 5.91 -3.69
C ALA A 378 -12.89 4.49 -3.46
N ILE A 379 -11.57 4.34 -3.43
CA ILE A 379 -10.92 3.06 -3.18
C ILE A 379 -11.26 2.52 -1.79
N ILE A 380 -11.26 3.37 -0.75
CA ILE A 380 -11.62 2.98 0.61
C ILE A 380 -13.08 2.51 0.67
N LEU A 381 -14.00 3.24 0.03
CA LEU A 381 -15.43 2.90 -0.02
C LEU A 381 -15.69 1.55 -0.71
N ILE A 382 -15.11 1.36 -1.91
CA ILE A 382 -15.22 0.10 -2.65
C ILE A 382 -14.61 -1.07 -1.86
N SER A 383 -13.48 -0.82 -1.19
CA SER A 383 -12.85 -1.81 -0.31
C SER A 383 -13.74 -2.16 0.88
N GLY A 384 -14.37 -1.16 1.51
CA GLY A 384 -15.29 -1.36 2.62
C GLY A 384 -16.49 -2.22 2.23
N TYR A 385 -17.12 -1.92 1.10
CA TYR A 385 -18.21 -2.77 0.57
C TYR A 385 -17.75 -4.21 0.33
N THR A 386 -16.58 -4.39 -0.28
CA THR A 386 -16.02 -5.73 -0.55
C THR A 386 -15.71 -6.49 0.73
N ILE A 387 -15.30 -5.81 1.80
CA ILE A 387 -15.07 -6.42 3.12
C ILE A 387 -16.39 -6.84 3.76
N LEU A 388 -17.41 -5.97 3.76
CA LEU A 388 -18.72 -6.25 4.35
C LEU A 388 -19.44 -7.40 3.65
N SER A 389 -19.36 -7.45 2.31
CA SER A 389 -20.02 -8.49 1.50
C SER A 389 -19.29 -9.83 1.46
N ASN A 390 -18.06 -9.93 1.98
CA ASN A 390 -17.25 -11.15 1.87
C ASN A 390 -16.96 -11.80 3.23
N ALA A 391 -17.41 -13.05 3.38
CA ALA A 391 -17.25 -13.84 4.61
C ALA A 391 -15.77 -14.12 4.98
N LYS A 392 -14.84 -14.02 4.03
CA LYS A 392 -13.40 -14.19 4.28
C LYS A 392 -12.86 -13.19 5.30
N PHE A 393 -13.41 -11.98 5.36
CA PHE A 393 -12.92 -10.90 6.22
C PHE A 393 -13.65 -10.85 7.55
N ASN A 394 -13.55 -11.91 8.34
CA ASN A 394 -14.36 -12.03 9.56
C ASN A 394 -13.73 -11.36 10.78
N HIS A 395 -14.52 -10.55 11.51
CA HIS A 395 -14.18 -9.96 12.79
C HIS A 395 -15.46 -9.71 13.58
N GLU A 396 -15.41 -9.74 14.92
CA GLU A 396 -16.57 -9.54 15.80
C GLU A 396 -17.25 -8.17 15.66
N TRP A 397 -16.59 -7.18 15.07
CA TRP A 397 -17.13 -5.81 14.86
C TRP A 397 -17.69 -5.59 13.46
N ILE A 398 -17.57 -6.59 12.57
CA ILE A 398 -18.11 -6.52 11.22
C ILE A 398 -19.52 -7.11 11.24
N ASP A 399 -20.50 -6.23 11.12
CA ASP A 399 -21.89 -6.59 10.87
C ASP A 399 -22.10 -6.83 9.36
N ARG A 400 -22.85 -7.88 9.02
CA ARG A 400 -23.15 -8.32 7.66
C ARG A 400 -24.65 -8.44 7.41
N SER A 401 -25.46 -7.82 8.25
CA SER A 401 -26.89 -7.73 8.01
C SER A 401 -27.16 -7.11 6.64
N GLU A 402 -28.16 -7.63 5.93
CA GLU A 402 -28.54 -7.13 4.61
C GLU A 402 -28.87 -5.64 4.67
N ASN A 403 -29.55 -5.21 5.74
CA ASN A 403 -29.87 -3.81 6.01
C ASN A 403 -28.62 -2.92 6.07
N LEU A 404 -27.55 -3.37 6.76
CA LEU A 404 -26.30 -2.59 6.82
C LEU A 404 -25.61 -2.56 5.45
N LEU A 405 -25.59 -3.67 4.73
CA LEU A 405 -24.96 -3.75 3.41
C LEU A 405 -25.69 -2.83 2.41
N GLU A 406 -27.02 -2.79 2.45
CA GLU A 406 -27.82 -1.88 1.65
C GLU A 406 -27.55 -0.41 2.03
N ALA A 407 -27.60 -0.07 3.33
CA ALA A 407 -27.31 1.28 3.81
C ALA A 407 -25.89 1.75 3.41
N TYR A 408 -24.90 0.86 3.51
CA TYR A 408 -23.55 1.13 3.07
C TYR A 408 -23.50 1.37 1.56
N LEU A 409 -24.21 0.57 0.76
CA LEU A 409 -24.26 0.75 -0.69
C LEU A 409 -24.91 2.08 -1.08
N GLN A 410 -26.02 2.46 -0.44
CA GLN A 410 -26.64 3.78 -0.60
C GLN A 410 -25.64 4.91 -0.31
N PHE A 411 -24.87 4.79 0.78
CA PHE A 411 -23.80 5.74 1.11
C PHE A 411 -22.71 5.82 0.03
N VAL A 412 -22.26 4.69 -0.51
CA VAL A 412 -21.28 4.67 -1.61
C VAL A 412 -21.83 5.37 -2.86
N PHE A 413 -23.08 5.09 -3.24
CA PHE A 413 -23.70 5.70 -4.41
C PHE A 413 -23.98 7.19 -4.25
N HIS A 414 -24.33 7.65 -3.05
CA HIS A 414 -24.40 9.09 -2.76
C HIS A 414 -23.06 9.81 -2.98
N PHE A 415 -21.93 9.16 -2.63
CA PHE A 415 -20.62 9.70 -2.95
C PHE A 415 -20.35 9.72 -4.45
N ILE A 416 -20.73 8.65 -5.16
CA ILE A 416 -20.63 8.58 -6.63
C ILE A 416 -21.40 9.74 -7.26
N ASP A 417 -22.67 9.94 -6.89
CA ASP A 417 -23.51 11.01 -7.43
C ASP A 417 -22.90 12.41 -7.23
N GLU A 418 -22.30 12.66 -6.07
CA GLU A 418 -21.61 13.91 -5.79
C GLU A 418 -20.42 14.10 -6.75
N ILE A 419 -19.62 13.06 -6.98
CA ILE A 419 -18.50 13.10 -7.94
C ILE A 419 -18.99 13.30 -9.37
N LEU A 420 -20.06 12.61 -9.79
CA LEU A 420 -20.60 12.75 -11.15
C LEU A 420 -21.16 14.17 -11.37
N THR A 421 -21.81 14.74 -10.36
CA THR A 421 -22.32 16.13 -10.40
C THR A 421 -21.18 17.14 -10.55
N ILE A 422 -20.07 16.96 -9.81
CA ILE A 422 -18.88 17.80 -9.95
C ILE A 422 -18.22 17.58 -11.31
N CYS A 423 -18.27 16.35 -11.86
CA CYS A 423 -17.71 16.04 -13.17
C CYS A 423 -18.34 16.88 -14.29
N THR A 424 -19.62 17.25 -14.18
CA THR A 424 -20.36 18.04 -15.19
C THR A 424 -20.64 19.48 -14.76
N SER A 425 -20.10 19.94 -13.62
CA SER A 425 -20.35 21.29 -13.14
C SER A 425 -19.69 22.33 -14.06
N GLY A 426 -20.48 23.28 -14.59
CA GLY A 426 -19.96 24.46 -15.29
C GLY A 426 -19.90 24.37 -16.83
N TYR A 427 -20.94 23.85 -17.48
CA TYR A 427 -21.07 23.71 -18.95
C TYR A 427 -19.92 22.96 -19.67
N SER A 428 -18.99 22.38 -18.92
CA SER A 428 -17.82 21.65 -19.41
C SER A 428 -17.55 20.46 -18.50
N ILE A 429 -16.83 19.46 -19.03
CA ILE A 429 -16.49 18.26 -18.28
C ILE A 429 -15.14 18.42 -17.58
N ASN A 430 -15.11 18.08 -16.30
CA ASN A 430 -13.90 18.10 -15.50
C ASN A 430 -13.10 16.82 -15.70
N THR A 431 -12.20 16.84 -16.69
CA THR A 431 -11.50 15.63 -17.16
C THR A 431 -10.65 14.95 -16.09
N GLY A 432 -10.15 15.71 -15.10
CA GLY A 432 -9.43 15.17 -13.94
C GLY A 432 -10.23 14.18 -13.10
N LEU A 433 -11.57 14.14 -13.21
CA LEU A 433 -12.44 13.20 -12.51
C LEU A 433 -12.81 11.97 -13.35
N LEU A 434 -12.50 11.92 -14.65
CA LEU A 434 -12.79 10.75 -15.50
C LEU A 434 -12.20 9.43 -14.98
N PRO A 435 -11.00 9.38 -14.36
CA PRO A 435 -10.50 8.16 -13.75
C PRO A 435 -11.43 7.59 -12.67
N LEU A 436 -12.08 8.45 -11.87
CA LEU A 436 -13.07 8.03 -10.87
C LEU A 436 -14.32 7.44 -11.54
N VAL A 437 -14.82 8.07 -12.61
CA VAL A 437 -15.95 7.55 -13.38
C VAL A 437 -15.64 6.16 -13.94
N ARG A 438 -14.43 5.97 -14.51
CA ARG A 438 -13.94 4.65 -14.94
C ARG A 438 -13.94 3.63 -13.81
N LEU A 439 -13.45 4.02 -12.63
CA LEU A 439 -13.41 3.16 -11.44
C LEU A 439 -14.80 2.70 -11.01
N PHE A 440 -15.76 3.60 -10.93
CA PHE A 440 -17.14 3.28 -10.53
C PHE A 440 -17.80 2.33 -11.53
N LEU A 441 -17.66 2.59 -12.83
CA LEU A 441 -18.21 1.74 -13.88
C LEU A 441 -17.54 0.36 -13.90
N CYS A 442 -16.21 0.28 -13.77
CA CYS A 442 -15.51 -1.00 -13.71
C CYS A 442 -15.83 -1.82 -12.45
N TRP A 443 -16.08 -1.15 -11.32
CA TRP A 443 -16.54 -1.82 -10.09
C TRP A 443 -17.96 -2.36 -10.25
N ALA A 444 -18.91 -1.53 -10.70
CA ALA A 444 -20.28 -1.97 -10.97
C ALA A 444 -20.33 -3.10 -12.00
N ASN A 445 -19.51 -3.06 -13.04
CA ASN A 445 -19.44 -4.09 -14.08
C ASN A 445 -18.87 -5.44 -13.59
N GLN A 446 -18.44 -5.57 -12.33
CA GLN A 446 -18.20 -6.90 -11.74
C GLN A 446 -19.52 -7.66 -11.45
N GLY A 447 -20.67 -6.99 -11.51
CA GLY A 447 -21.99 -7.57 -11.29
C GLY A 447 -22.46 -7.54 -9.84
N GLY A 448 -23.51 -8.30 -9.54
CA GLY A 448 -24.08 -8.40 -8.19
C GLY A 448 -24.87 -7.16 -7.76
N LEU A 449 -24.94 -6.93 -6.45
CA LEU A 449 -25.72 -5.83 -5.86
C LEU A 449 -25.26 -4.43 -6.35
N PRO A 450 -23.96 -4.11 -6.53
CA PRO A 450 -23.57 -2.80 -7.04
C PRO A 450 -24.12 -2.52 -8.45
N LEU A 451 -24.13 -3.51 -9.35
CA LEU A 451 -24.71 -3.35 -10.68
C LEU A 451 -26.22 -3.15 -10.60
N ASN A 452 -26.90 -3.99 -9.82
CA ASN A 452 -28.36 -3.91 -9.67
C ASN A 452 -28.76 -2.55 -9.08
N TYR A 453 -28.02 -2.06 -8.10
CA TYR A 453 -28.25 -0.75 -7.49
C TYR A 453 -28.01 0.39 -8.50
N LEU A 454 -26.94 0.32 -9.31
CA LEU A 454 -26.68 1.29 -10.37
C LEU A 454 -27.81 1.33 -11.41
N LEU A 455 -28.33 0.17 -11.82
CA LEU A 455 -29.41 0.08 -12.81
C LEU A 455 -30.75 0.58 -12.25
N ALA A 456 -31.00 0.38 -10.95
CA ALA A 456 -32.21 0.82 -10.28
C ALA A 456 -32.20 2.30 -9.87
N ASN A 457 -31.02 2.87 -9.59
CA ASN A 457 -30.87 4.28 -9.21
C ASN A 457 -30.87 5.18 -10.45
N SER A 458 -32.05 5.72 -10.78
CA SER A 458 -32.21 6.63 -11.91
C SER A 458 -31.30 7.85 -11.83
N SER A 459 -31.14 8.46 -10.65
CA SER A 459 -30.30 9.66 -10.48
C SER A 459 -28.84 9.42 -10.88
N THR A 460 -28.22 8.33 -10.40
CA THR A 460 -26.84 7.99 -10.75
C THR A 460 -26.72 7.67 -12.24
N PHE A 461 -27.67 6.91 -12.77
CA PHE A 461 -27.67 6.52 -14.16
C PHE A 461 -27.82 7.72 -15.10
N ASP A 462 -28.74 8.64 -14.81
CA ASP A 462 -28.99 9.84 -15.60
C ASP A 462 -27.77 10.77 -15.58
N ASN A 463 -27.08 10.89 -14.44
CA ASN A 463 -25.81 11.62 -14.35
C ASN A 463 -24.71 11.01 -15.24
N LEU A 464 -24.63 9.67 -15.37
CA LEU A 464 -23.68 9.00 -16.26
C LEU A 464 -24.01 9.24 -17.74
N VAL A 465 -25.29 9.23 -18.10
CA VAL A 465 -25.75 9.58 -19.46
C VAL A 465 -25.39 11.04 -19.76
N HIS A 466 -25.67 11.95 -18.83
CA HIS A 466 -25.35 13.37 -18.99
C HIS A 466 -23.85 13.61 -19.16
N ILE A 467 -22.99 12.89 -18.42
CA ILE A 467 -21.54 12.92 -18.65
C ILE A 467 -21.19 12.55 -20.09
N CYS A 468 -21.81 11.50 -20.65
CA CYS A 468 -21.55 11.09 -22.03
C CYS A 468 -22.03 12.14 -23.05
N GLU A 469 -23.16 12.78 -22.80
CA GLU A 469 -23.69 13.87 -23.65
C GLU A 469 -22.72 15.06 -23.68
N VAL A 470 -22.29 15.54 -22.52
CA VAL A 470 -21.34 16.66 -22.42
C VAL A 470 -19.98 16.27 -23.00
N ALA A 471 -19.50 15.06 -22.72
CA ALA A 471 -18.23 14.57 -23.25
C ALA A 471 -18.23 14.38 -24.78
N SER A 472 -19.40 14.13 -25.38
CA SER A 472 -19.55 14.04 -26.84
C SER A 472 -19.25 15.34 -27.58
N LEU A 473 -19.14 16.46 -26.86
CA LEU A 473 -18.69 17.75 -27.42
C LEU A 473 -17.17 17.81 -27.57
N LEU A 474 -16.42 16.93 -26.89
CA LEU A 474 -14.95 16.92 -26.88
C LEU A 474 -14.33 15.85 -27.79
N VAL A 475 -15.13 14.90 -28.27
CA VAL A 475 -14.68 13.76 -29.08
C VAL A 475 -15.57 13.65 -30.32
N ASN A 476 -15.01 13.23 -31.45
CA ASN A 476 -15.79 12.99 -32.65
C ASN A 476 -16.91 11.96 -32.37
N LYS A 477 -18.16 12.34 -32.63
CA LYS A 477 -19.34 11.51 -32.38
C LYS A 477 -19.30 10.18 -33.14
N ASP A 478 -18.69 10.17 -34.32
CA ASP A 478 -18.53 8.96 -35.14
C ASP A 478 -17.57 7.93 -34.51
N GLU A 479 -16.78 8.34 -33.51
CA GLU A 479 -15.85 7.45 -32.78
C GLU A 479 -16.42 6.96 -31.43
N LEU A 480 -17.59 7.46 -31.02
CA LEU A 480 -18.25 7.05 -29.78
C LEU A 480 -19.03 5.74 -29.99
N CYS A 481 -19.01 4.86 -28.99
CA CYS A 481 -19.95 3.73 -28.84
C CYS A 481 -19.89 2.58 -29.87
N ILE A 482 -18.92 2.53 -30.78
CA ILE A 482 -18.86 1.43 -31.78
C ILE A 482 -18.17 0.18 -31.21
N SER A 483 -17.07 0.37 -30.49
CA SER A 483 -16.30 -0.74 -29.93
C SER A 483 -15.47 -0.30 -28.73
N LYS A 484 -14.96 -1.29 -28.00
CA LYS A 484 -14.07 -1.08 -26.85
C LYS A 484 -12.77 -0.39 -27.30
N PRO A 485 -12.42 0.79 -26.78
CA PRO A 485 -11.27 1.53 -27.26
C PRO A 485 -9.96 0.78 -27.00
N GLN A 486 -8.98 1.01 -27.89
CA GLN A 486 -7.64 0.47 -27.79
C GLN A 486 -6.66 1.62 -27.52
N ARG A 487 -5.81 1.48 -26.50
CA ARG A 487 -4.82 2.47 -26.06
C ARG A 487 -3.41 1.87 -26.10
N GLN A 488 -2.38 2.71 -26.04
CA GLN A 488 -0.98 2.28 -26.20
C GLN A 488 -0.26 1.82 -24.92
N TYR A 489 -0.70 2.29 -23.76
CA TYR A 489 -0.10 2.00 -22.46
C TYR A 489 -1.14 2.15 -21.34
N TYR A 490 -0.80 1.72 -20.13
CA TYR A 490 -1.63 1.89 -18.94
C TYR A 490 -1.58 3.32 -18.44
N PHE A 491 -2.75 3.92 -18.21
CA PHE A 491 -2.80 5.23 -17.57
C PHE A 491 -2.49 5.12 -16.07
N TYR A 492 -2.32 6.27 -15.41
CA TYR A 492 -1.87 6.29 -14.01
C TYR A 492 -2.81 5.50 -13.08
N GLU A 493 -4.12 5.55 -13.34
CA GLU A 493 -5.14 4.86 -12.55
C GLU A 493 -5.06 3.33 -12.72
N ASP A 494 -4.69 2.86 -13.90
CA ASP A 494 -4.51 1.45 -14.21
C ASP A 494 -3.25 0.89 -13.54
N VAL A 495 -2.19 1.70 -13.48
CA VAL A 495 -0.96 1.36 -12.74
C VAL A 495 -1.24 1.36 -11.24
N ASP A 496 -1.95 2.37 -10.71
CA ASP A 496 -2.23 2.47 -9.28
C ASP A 496 -3.13 1.33 -8.79
N LEU A 497 -4.14 0.90 -9.57
CA LEU A 497 -5.07 -0.17 -9.18
C LEU A 497 -4.80 -1.52 -9.84
N LYS A 498 -3.60 -1.73 -10.37
CA LYS A 498 -3.16 -3.04 -10.83
C LYS A 498 -3.31 -4.05 -9.69
N GLU A 499 -3.95 -5.18 -9.97
CA GLU A 499 -4.24 -6.27 -9.02
C GLU A 499 -5.21 -5.89 -7.88
N PHE A 500 -5.97 -4.80 -8.03
CA PHE A 500 -7.07 -4.45 -7.13
C PHE A 500 -8.28 -5.37 -7.36
N VAL A 501 -8.56 -6.23 -6.39
CA VAL A 501 -9.58 -7.30 -6.47
C VAL A 501 -10.99 -6.77 -6.75
N PRO A 502 -11.47 -5.66 -6.15
CA PRO A 502 -12.84 -5.20 -6.37
C PRO A 502 -13.21 -4.83 -7.81
N ILE A 503 -12.23 -4.59 -8.70
CA ILE A 503 -12.47 -4.37 -10.14
C ILE A 503 -12.08 -5.59 -11.00
N GLY A 504 -11.85 -6.74 -10.39
CA GLY A 504 -11.40 -7.94 -11.08
C GLY A 504 -9.91 -7.88 -11.48
N CYS A 505 -9.07 -7.29 -10.62
CA CYS A 505 -7.61 -7.16 -10.73
C CYS A 505 -7.07 -6.23 -11.83
N ARG A 506 -7.92 -5.68 -12.69
CA ARG A 506 -7.56 -4.66 -13.68
C ARG A 506 -8.81 -3.97 -14.21
N PHE A 507 -8.64 -2.77 -14.77
CA PHE A 507 -9.66 -2.15 -15.59
C PHE A 507 -9.95 -2.99 -16.84
N LYS A 508 -11.24 -3.17 -17.14
CA LYS A 508 -11.72 -3.99 -18.26
C LYS A 508 -12.53 -3.16 -19.26
N ASP A 509 -12.31 -1.85 -19.30
CA ASP A 509 -12.97 -0.89 -20.18
C ASP A 509 -12.18 -0.63 -21.48
N PHE A 510 -10.88 -0.94 -21.53
CA PHE A 510 -10.06 -0.95 -22.75
C PHE A 510 -9.81 -2.36 -23.33
N ASN A 511 -9.54 -2.43 -24.64
CA ASN A 511 -8.99 -3.61 -25.30
C ASN A 511 -7.46 -3.62 -25.21
N ASP A 512 -6.94 -4.17 -24.11
CA ASP A 512 -5.50 -4.21 -23.81
C ASP A 512 -4.81 -5.49 -24.31
N SER A 513 -5.43 -6.28 -25.20
CA SER A 513 -4.92 -7.58 -25.67
C SER A 513 -3.46 -7.52 -26.16
N TRP A 514 -3.11 -6.48 -26.89
CA TRP A 514 -1.78 -6.25 -27.46
C TRP A 514 -0.77 -5.63 -26.48
N ILE A 515 -1.22 -4.91 -25.45
CA ILE A 515 -0.35 -4.44 -24.36
C ILE A 515 0.10 -5.64 -23.51
N LEU A 516 -0.78 -6.64 -23.38
CA LEU A 516 -0.54 -7.85 -22.59
C LEU A 516 0.29 -8.91 -23.32
N ASP A 517 0.68 -8.67 -24.58
CA ASP A 517 1.55 -9.56 -25.33
C ASP A 517 2.95 -9.63 -24.67
N LYS A 518 3.61 -10.79 -24.70
CA LYS A 518 4.83 -11.07 -23.91
C LYS A 518 6.13 -10.44 -24.47
N SER A 519 6.02 -9.38 -25.27
CA SER A 519 7.18 -8.65 -25.81
C SER A 519 7.92 -7.87 -24.71
N GLN A 520 9.22 -7.59 -24.89
CA GLN A 520 10.00 -6.80 -23.92
C GLN A 520 9.43 -5.39 -23.68
N ASP A 521 8.78 -4.79 -24.69
CA ASP A 521 8.14 -3.48 -24.56
C ASP A 521 6.80 -3.50 -23.82
N SER A 522 6.22 -4.68 -23.58
CA SER A 522 4.96 -4.83 -22.84
C SER A 522 5.05 -4.31 -21.41
N TYR A 523 6.16 -4.57 -20.71
CA TYR A 523 6.29 -4.12 -19.33
C TYR A 523 6.23 -2.60 -19.22
N LYS A 524 6.95 -1.89 -20.09
CA LYS A 524 7.00 -0.43 -20.12
C LYS A 524 5.60 0.16 -20.28
N LYS A 525 4.82 -0.40 -21.20
CA LYS A 525 3.41 -0.05 -21.39
C LYS A 525 2.57 -0.33 -20.14
N LEU A 526 2.81 -1.45 -19.45
CA LEU A 526 2.08 -1.86 -18.24
C LEU A 526 2.45 -1.07 -16.97
N ILE A 527 3.53 -0.30 -16.98
CA ILE A 527 3.90 0.64 -15.90
C ILE A 527 3.60 2.11 -16.24
N GLY A 528 2.97 2.35 -17.40
CA GLY A 528 2.63 3.69 -17.87
C GLY A 528 3.82 4.49 -18.42
N GLU A 529 4.90 3.82 -18.83
CA GLU A 529 5.99 4.48 -19.55
C GLU A 529 5.52 4.82 -20.97
N ARG A 530 5.60 6.11 -21.31
CA ARG A 530 5.12 6.64 -22.59
C ARG A 530 6.02 6.18 -23.74
N PRO A 531 5.47 5.96 -24.95
CA PRO A 531 6.27 5.73 -26.15
C PRO A 531 7.21 6.92 -26.41
N LYS A 532 8.46 6.65 -26.81
CA LYS A 532 9.48 7.68 -27.07
C LYS A 532 9.12 8.63 -28.21
N GLU A 533 8.19 8.26 -29.07
CA GLU A 533 7.78 9.00 -30.27
C GLU A 533 6.55 9.88 -30.05
N ALA A 534 5.96 9.89 -28.84
CA ALA A 534 4.77 10.70 -28.57
C ALA A 534 5.14 12.21 -28.45
N PRO A 535 4.50 13.12 -29.20
CA PRO A 535 4.74 14.56 -29.07
C PRO A 535 4.35 15.04 -27.67
N HIS A 536 5.27 15.74 -26.98
CA HIS A 536 5.16 16.06 -25.56
C HIS A 536 3.97 16.95 -25.15
N ASN A 537 3.33 17.65 -26.08
CA ASN A 537 2.44 18.76 -25.75
C ASN A 537 0.92 18.44 -25.74
N ASP A 538 0.45 17.31 -26.30
CA ASP A 538 -0.99 16.98 -26.39
C ASP A 538 -1.40 15.65 -25.72
N VAL A 539 -0.47 14.93 -25.09
CA VAL A 539 -0.68 13.56 -24.57
C VAL A 539 -1.79 13.49 -23.51
N GLU A 540 -1.92 14.49 -22.64
CA GLU A 540 -2.95 14.47 -21.59
C GLU A 540 -4.36 14.63 -22.16
N SER A 541 -4.53 15.49 -23.18
CA SER A 541 -5.80 15.63 -23.89
C SER A 541 -6.16 14.35 -24.65
N ASP A 542 -5.17 13.64 -25.18
CA ASP A 542 -5.38 12.35 -25.84
C ASP A 542 -5.82 11.27 -24.84
N GLU A 543 -5.19 11.19 -23.66
CA GLU A 543 -5.61 10.25 -22.61
C GLU A 543 -7.06 10.52 -22.18
N ASP A 544 -7.45 11.79 -22.02
CA ASP A 544 -8.81 12.17 -21.63
C ASP A 544 -9.83 11.80 -22.71
N ALA A 545 -9.51 11.98 -23.99
CA ALA A 545 -10.35 11.52 -25.09
C ALA A 545 -10.54 9.99 -25.07
N PHE A 546 -9.47 9.22 -24.77
CA PHE A 546 -9.57 7.77 -24.59
C PHE A 546 -10.43 7.39 -23.37
N ARG A 547 -10.31 8.10 -22.25
CA ARG A 547 -11.16 7.88 -21.06
C ARG A 547 -12.63 8.12 -21.40
N ILE A 548 -12.95 9.19 -22.12
CA ILE A 548 -14.31 9.49 -22.59
C ILE A 548 -14.85 8.34 -23.44
N LYS A 549 -14.10 7.88 -24.45
CA LYS A 549 -14.50 6.74 -25.30
C LYS A 549 -14.80 5.49 -24.49
N ALA A 550 -13.97 5.19 -23.48
CA ALA A 550 -14.16 4.01 -22.63
C ALA A 550 -15.40 4.13 -21.73
N ILE A 551 -15.63 5.31 -21.15
CA ILE A 551 -16.82 5.61 -20.35
C ILE A 551 -18.08 5.51 -21.21
N SER A 552 -18.12 6.15 -22.38
CA SER A 552 -19.26 6.09 -23.30
C SER A 552 -19.57 4.66 -23.74
N TYR A 553 -18.55 3.86 -24.05
CA TYR A 553 -18.73 2.43 -24.34
C TYR A 553 -19.39 1.68 -23.17
N MET A 554 -18.91 1.87 -21.93
CA MET A 554 -19.50 1.21 -20.76
C MET A 554 -20.94 1.64 -20.49
N VAL A 555 -21.25 2.93 -20.61
CA VAL A 555 -22.61 3.46 -20.41
C VAL A 555 -23.58 2.93 -21.47
N ASP A 556 -23.16 2.85 -22.73
CA ASP A 556 -23.96 2.22 -23.80
C ASP A 556 -24.30 0.74 -23.50
N GLN A 557 -23.34 -0.03 -22.96
CA GLN A 557 -23.61 -1.41 -22.53
C GLN A 557 -24.62 -1.48 -21.38
N LEU A 558 -24.57 -0.53 -20.44
CA LEU A 558 -25.54 -0.45 -19.34
C LEU A 558 -26.94 -0.05 -19.84
N LEU A 559 -27.05 0.89 -20.78
CA LEU A 559 -28.32 1.25 -21.45
C LEU A 559 -28.98 0.05 -22.13
N LYS A 560 -28.19 -0.74 -22.85
CA LYS A 560 -28.66 -2.00 -23.48
C LYS A 560 -29.10 -3.05 -22.45
N SER A 561 -28.54 -3.01 -21.24
CA SER A 561 -28.91 -3.92 -20.16
C SER A 561 -30.18 -3.47 -19.45
N ARG A 562 -30.34 -2.17 -19.21
CA ARG A 562 -31.52 -1.56 -18.58
C ARG A 562 -32.77 -1.69 -19.45
N SER A 563 -32.67 -1.39 -20.74
CA SER A 563 -33.77 -1.58 -21.70
C SER A 563 -34.29 -3.01 -21.76
N LYS A 564 -33.40 -4.02 -21.62
CA LYS A 564 -33.82 -5.43 -21.53
C LYS A 564 -34.60 -5.73 -20.25
N LEU A 565 -34.24 -5.12 -19.12
CA LEU A 565 -34.95 -5.30 -17.85
C LEU A 565 -36.36 -4.68 -17.91
N GLU A 566 -36.48 -3.49 -18.49
CA GLU A 566 -37.78 -2.79 -18.64
C GLU A 566 -38.75 -3.50 -19.62
N ILE A 567 -38.23 -4.30 -20.57
CA ILE A 567 -39.07 -5.13 -21.46
C ILE A 567 -39.53 -6.44 -20.79
N CYS A 568 -38.81 -6.90 -19.75
CA CYS A 568 -39.12 -8.16 -19.06
C CYS A 568 -39.94 -7.99 -17.77
N SER A 569 -40.08 -6.75 -17.28
CA SER A 569 -40.98 -6.34 -16.18
C SER A 569 -42.34 -5.92 -16.71
#